data_AF-A0A942CPJ2-F1
#
_entry.id   AF-A0A942CPJ2-F1
#
_cell.length_a   1.000
_cell.length_b   1.000
_cell.length_c   1.000
_cell.angle_alpha   90.00
_cell.angle_beta   90.00
_cell.angle_gamma   90.00
#
_symmetry.space_group_name_H-M   'P 1'
#
loop_
_entity.id
_entity.type
_entity.pdbx_description
1 polymer ?
#
loop_
_entity_poly.entity_id
_entity_poly.type
_entity_poly.pdbx_seq_one_letter_code
_entity_poly.pdbx_strand_id
1 'polypeptide(L)'
;MIRMARMGVLVALALLCGAPAVWAQGDRDQALKRQVEQRFEVLPLRDGLALRPKAAASGVRSVEIAGGTIALDGQPATGAELRQKLGADADLVLQLSYLADAARRDLFLPSGTSTTPATPGTPPPPSSPPAPAAPSIAPEPPPLPPSPPRPRERRDRRNGDRVRIGGSVTVSEGELVEGDVVAVGGPVSVYGRVSGDVVSVGGPVTLGAAAVVDGDVTAVGGPLTRDPGAVVHGKAQEVNIGNLDLSRWTWSRNPVGSWWRSMLGSAFAFVGTLVRIAVLCLFVSLVVLFGREYMERVGNVAASVPLKAGGVGVLAQVLFLPLLVITIVVLVMTIIGIPLLLLLPFAVLGIALVSLVGFTAVAHYVGTLAASRFGWADRNPYLLANVGVLMIMAPVLLSRLASLGGAFLFPLALTLGIAGFVLEYLAWTVGFGAVALTRFGRRNDVQVPPIPEGS
;
A
#
# COMPACT_ATOMS: atom_id res chain seq x y z
N MET A 1 -12.78 -20.80 9.39
CA MET A 1 -12.64 -19.84 8.27
C MET A 1 -13.51 -18.58 8.40
N ILE A 2 -14.76 -18.67 8.87
CA ILE A 2 -15.68 -17.51 8.99
C ILE A 2 -15.26 -16.48 10.07
N ARG A 3 -14.59 -16.92 11.15
CA ARG A 3 -14.11 -16.01 12.21
C ARG A 3 -12.91 -15.15 11.81
N MET A 4 -12.04 -15.63 10.90
CA MET A 4 -10.88 -14.86 10.44
C MET A 4 -11.26 -13.77 9.44
N ALA A 5 -12.27 -14.01 8.60
CA ALA A 5 -12.80 -12.99 7.69
C ALA A 5 -13.44 -11.81 8.45
N ARG A 6 -14.15 -12.09 9.54
CA ARG A 6 -14.73 -11.03 10.41
C ARG A 6 -13.66 -10.24 11.17
N MET A 7 -12.57 -10.90 11.57
CA MET A 7 -11.45 -10.25 12.26
C MET A 7 -10.65 -9.34 11.31
N GLY A 8 -10.48 -9.73 10.05
CA GLY A 8 -9.86 -8.89 9.02
C GLY A 8 -10.67 -7.62 8.70
N VAL A 9 -12.01 -7.72 8.69
CA VAL A 9 -12.90 -6.56 8.48
C VAL A 9 -12.86 -5.59 9.68
N LEU A 10 -12.81 -6.11 10.92
CA LEU A 10 -12.70 -5.27 12.12
C LEU A 10 -11.33 -4.60 12.27
N VAL A 11 -10.24 -5.27 11.87
CA VAL A 11 -8.89 -4.68 11.88
C VAL A 11 -8.73 -3.63 10.77
N ALA A 12 -9.31 -3.87 9.59
CA ALA A 12 -9.34 -2.88 8.51
C ALA A 12 -10.16 -1.63 8.87
N LEU A 13 -11.28 -1.80 9.60
CA LEU A 13 -12.09 -0.69 10.09
C LEU A 13 -11.40 0.09 11.24
N ALA A 14 -10.64 -0.61 12.09
CA ALA A 14 -9.87 0.01 13.17
C ALA A 14 -8.68 0.84 12.65
N LEU A 15 -8.01 0.37 11.58
CA LEU A 15 -6.90 1.10 10.95
C LEU A 15 -7.36 2.35 10.19
N LEU A 16 -8.60 2.39 9.67
CA LEU A 16 -9.16 3.59 9.03
C LEU A 16 -9.62 4.67 10.02
N CYS A 17 -9.88 4.33 11.29
CA CYS A 17 -10.34 5.29 12.30
C CYS A 17 -9.27 5.69 13.33
N GLY A 18 -8.25 4.87 13.57
CA GLY A 18 -7.34 5.04 14.73
C GLY A 18 -6.14 5.96 14.51
N ALA A 19 -5.72 6.22 13.28
CA ALA A 19 -4.49 6.98 13.01
C ALA A 19 -4.64 8.52 13.05
N PRO A 20 -5.69 9.17 12.51
CA PRO A 20 -5.69 10.63 12.40
C PRO A 20 -6.03 11.36 13.70
N ALA A 21 -6.64 10.69 14.68
CA ALA A 21 -7.07 11.32 15.93
C ALA A 21 -5.88 11.75 16.81
N VAL A 22 -4.81 10.96 16.84
CA VAL A 22 -3.61 11.24 17.66
C VAL A 22 -2.84 12.46 17.12
N TRP A 23 -2.73 12.58 15.80
CA TRP A 23 -2.05 13.71 15.16
C TRP A 23 -2.90 15.00 15.22
N ALA A 24 -4.22 14.91 15.04
CA ALA A 24 -5.12 16.05 15.14
C ALA A 24 -5.24 16.61 16.58
N GLN A 25 -5.09 15.78 17.60
CA GLN A 25 -5.03 16.22 19.00
C GLN A 25 -3.74 16.99 19.27
N GLY A 26 -2.59 16.49 18.81
CA GLY A 26 -1.29 17.15 18.96
C GLY A 26 -1.24 18.55 18.34
N ASP A 27 -1.80 18.74 17.14
CA ASP A 27 -1.86 20.05 16.49
C ASP A 27 -2.75 21.05 17.26
N ARG A 28 -3.88 20.59 17.82
CA ARG A 28 -4.76 21.43 18.65
C ARG A 28 -4.08 21.84 19.95
N ASP A 29 -3.40 20.90 20.60
CA ASP A 29 -2.69 21.12 21.85
C ASP A 29 -1.52 22.10 21.66
N GLN A 30 -0.80 22.02 20.53
CA GLN A 30 0.25 22.98 20.17
C GLN A 30 -0.30 24.36 19.78
N ALA A 31 -1.48 24.44 19.18
CA ALA A 31 -2.15 25.71 18.90
C ALA A 31 -2.59 26.40 20.20
N LEU A 32 -3.16 25.63 21.14
CA LEU A 32 -3.54 26.10 22.47
C LEU A 32 -2.31 26.58 23.25
N LYS A 33 -1.20 25.82 23.24
CA LYS A 33 0.08 26.21 23.83
C LYS A 33 0.50 27.62 23.40
N ARG A 34 0.54 27.84 22.07
CA ARG A 34 0.99 29.11 21.48
C ARG A 34 0.09 30.27 21.87
N GLN A 35 -1.23 30.06 21.91
CA GLN A 35 -2.19 31.11 22.30
C GLN A 35 -2.05 31.46 23.78
N VAL A 36 -1.85 30.47 24.66
CA VAL A 36 -1.64 30.70 26.09
C VAL A 36 -0.31 31.41 26.34
N GLU A 37 0.80 30.97 25.74
CA GLU A 37 2.13 31.59 25.92
C GLU A 37 2.22 33.02 25.36
N GLN A 38 1.36 33.39 24.40
CA GLN A 38 1.26 34.76 23.89
C GLN A 38 0.61 35.71 24.89
N ARG A 39 -0.40 35.24 25.63
CA ARG A 39 -1.24 36.07 26.53
C ARG A 39 -0.82 35.98 27.99
N PHE A 40 -0.25 34.85 28.39
CA PHE A 40 0.14 34.53 29.74
C PHE A 40 1.59 34.07 29.80
N GLU A 41 2.26 34.40 30.90
CA GLU A 41 3.48 33.77 31.35
C GLU A 41 3.10 32.55 32.20
N VAL A 42 3.64 31.39 31.84
CA VAL A 42 3.27 30.10 32.44
C VAL A 42 4.33 29.69 33.45
N LEU A 43 3.94 29.52 34.71
CA LEU A 43 4.79 29.02 35.78
C LEU A 43 4.31 27.64 36.24
N PRO A 44 5.14 26.59 36.15
CA PRO A 44 4.75 25.26 36.61
C PRO A 44 4.69 25.21 38.15
N LEU A 45 3.59 24.67 38.69
CA LEU A 45 3.41 24.38 40.11
C LEU A 45 3.54 22.87 40.36
N ARG A 46 3.84 22.48 41.60
CA ARG A 46 3.91 21.05 41.99
C ARG A 46 2.61 20.29 41.70
N ASP A 47 1.46 20.96 41.86
CA ASP A 47 0.12 20.37 41.71
C ASP A 47 -0.75 21.08 40.65
N GLY A 48 -0.14 21.85 39.74
CA GLY A 48 -0.91 22.62 38.74
C GLY A 48 -0.08 23.54 37.85
N LEU A 49 -0.74 24.56 37.30
CA LEU A 49 -0.12 25.63 36.50
C LEU A 49 -0.57 26.99 37.02
N ALA A 50 0.37 27.92 37.18
CA ALA A 50 0.10 29.33 37.42
C ALA A 50 0.27 30.09 36.09
N LEU A 51 -0.74 30.89 35.75
CA LEU A 51 -0.76 31.75 34.58
C LEU A 51 -0.76 33.19 35.04
N ARG A 52 0.25 33.95 34.61
CA ARG A 52 0.36 35.39 34.89
C ARG A 52 0.06 36.16 33.60
N PRO A 53 -0.95 37.05 33.57
CA PRO A 53 -1.24 37.85 32.38
C PRO A 53 -0.04 38.72 31.96
N LYS A 54 0.36 38.69 30.68
CA LYS A 54 1.46 39.51 30.15
C LYS A 54 1.05 40.95 29.87
N ALA A 55 -0.22 41.16 29.52
CA ALA A 55 -0.85 42.47 29.46
C ALA A 55 -1.60 42.71 30.77
N ALA A 56 -1.76 43.96 31.20
CA ALA A 56 -2.56 44.34 32.36
C ALA A 56 -4.05 44.10 32.09
N ALA A 57 -4.45 42.83 32.05
CA ALA A 57 -5.83 42.42 31.98
C ALA A 57 -6.44 42.61 33.38
N SER A 58 -7.22 43.68 33.52
CA SER A 58 -8.35 43.77 34.46
C SER A 58 -8.09 43.25 35.89
N GLY A 59 -7.02 43.73 36.53
CA GLY A 59 -6.80 43.61 37.97
C GLY A 59 -6.47 42.20 38.51
N VAL A 60 -6.34 41.19 37.65
CA VAL A 60 -5.94 39.82 38.03
C VAL A 60 -4.42 39.70 37.92
N ARG A 61 -3.76 39.30 39.01
CA ARG A 61 -2.29 39.14 39.06
C ARG A 61 -1.85 37.73 38.75
N SER A 62 -2.60 36.73 39.20
CA SER A 62 -2.33 35.31 38.91
C SER A 62 -3.61 34.50 38.77
N VAL A 63 -3.58 33.53 37.87
CA VAL A 63 -4.59 32.48 37.74
C VAL A 63 -3.93 31.14 38.00
N GLU A 64 -4.41 30.39 38.99
CA GLU A 64 -3.87 29.08 39.34
C GLU A 64 -4.87 27.99 38.97
N ILE A 65 -4.39 26.94 38.30
CA ILE A 65 -5.20 25.79 37.90
C ILE A 65 -4.59 24.54 38.54
N ALA A 66 -5.21 24.05 39.61
CA ALA A 66 -4.75 22.89 40.38
C ALA A 66 -5.94 22.04 40.85
N GLY A 67 -5.81 20.71 40.76
CA GLY A 67 -6.79 19.77 41.33
C GLY A 67 -8.24 19.94 40.84
N GLY A 68 -8.43 20.41 39.59
CA GLY A 68 -9.76 20.67 39.02
C GLY A 68 -10.43 21.98 39.49
N THR A 69 -9.71 22.81 40.26
CA THR A 69 -10.17 24.14 40.69
C THR A 69 -9.36 25.25 40.01
N ILE A 70 -10.03 26.37 39.76
CA ILE A 70 -9.42 27.58 39.22
C ILE A 70 -9.43 28.62 40.33
N ALA A 71 -8.28 29.18 40.67
CA ALA A 71 -8.15 30.25 41.64
C ALA A 71 -7.65 31.54 40.98
N LEU A 72 -8.25 32.67 41.34
CA LEU A 72 -7.83 34.01 40.95
C LEU A 72 -7.20 34.70 42.16
N ASP A 73 -5.93 35.08 42.06
CA ASP A 73 -5.17 35.73 43.14
C ASP A 73 -5.24 34.96 44.48
N GLY A 74 -5.26 33.62 44.41
CA GLY A 74 -5.34 32.72 45.57
C GLY A 74 -6.76 32.47 46.12
N GLN A 75 -7.81 32.99 45.48
CA GLN A 75 -9.21 32.72 45.85
C GLN A 75 -9.89 31.83 44.79
N PRO A 76 -10.65 30.78 45.19
CA PRO A 76 -11.37 29.94 44.23
C PRO A 76 -12.38 30.78 43.45
N ALA A 77 -12.39 30.62 42.14
CA ALA A 77 -13.24 31.38 41.22
C ALA A 77 -14.06 30.44 40.34
N THR A 78 -15.29 30.83 40.08
CA THR A 78 -16.18 30.12 39.15
C THR A 78 -15.92 30.53 37.70
N GLY A 79 -16.34 29.71 36.74
CA GLY A 79 -16.20 30.04 35.31
C GLY A 79 -16.94 31.32 34.88
N ALA A 80 -17.95 31.77 35.64
CA ALA A 80 -18.64 33.04 35.39
C ALA A 80 -17.78 34.24 35.83
N GLU A 81 -17.19 34.17 37.02
CA GLU A 81 -16.28 35.21 37.54
C GLU A 81 -15.01 35.31 36.70
N LEU A 82 -14.52 34.18 36.19
CA LEU A 82 -13.38 34.13 35.28
C LEU A 82 -13.66 34.91 33.98
N ARG A 83 -14.83 34.70 33.36
CA ARG A 83 -15.24 35.45 32.15
C ARG A 83 -15.44 36.93 32.43
N GLN A 84 -15.99 37.29 33.59
CA GLN A 84 -16.17 38.68 33.99
C GLN A 84 -14.82 39.41 34.18
N LYS A 85 -13.84 38.74 34.78
CA LYS A 85 -12.54 39.34 35.11
C LYS A 85 -11.48 39.22 34.00
N LEU A 86 -11.48 38.16 33.20
CA LEU A 86 -10.48 37.95 32.12
C LEU A 86 -11.04 38.21 30.72
N GLY A 87 -12.35 38.39 30.56
CA GLY A 87 -12.97 38.64 29.26
C GLY A 87 -12.65 37.54 28.25
N ALA A 88 -12.11 37.93 27.09
CA ALA A 88 -11.77 37.02 25.99
C ALA A 88 -10.69 36.00 26.36
N ASP A 89 -9.84 36.28 27.34
CA ASP A 89 -8.77 35.37 27.74
C ASP A 89 -9.26 34.25 28.69
N ALA A 90 -10.50 34.36 29.20
CA ALA A 90 -11.10 33.36 30.09
C ALA A 90 -11.32 32.01 29.38
N ASP A 91 -11.65 32.01 28.09
CA ASP A 91 -11.91 30.78 27.34
C ASP A 91 -10.64 29.94 27.17
N LEU A 92 -9.46 30.57 27.08
CA LEU A 92 -8.17 29.87 27.05
C LEU A 92 -7.89 29.16 28.38
N VAL A 93 -8.15 29.84 29.51
CA VAL A 93 -7.98 29.28 30.85
C VAL A 93 -8.96 28.14 31.09
N LEU A 94 -10.21 28.24 30.61
CA LEU A 94 -11.20 27.17 30.70
C LEU A 94 -10.79 25.96 29.87
N GLN A 95 -10.38 26.15 28.62
CA GLN A 95 -9.86 25.06 27.78
C GLN A 95 -8.68 24.35 28.45
N LEU A 96 -7.79 25.10 29.09
CA LEU A 96 -6.69 24.54 29.85
C LEU A 96 -7.16 23.77 31.08
N SER A 97 -8.19 24.25 31.80
CA SER A 97 -8.75 23.57 32.97
C SER A 97 -9.39 22.21 32.66
N TYR A 98 -9.86 22.00 31.43
CA TYR A 98 -10.43 20.71 30.98
C TYR A 98 -9.36 19.66 30.65
N LEU A 99 -8.11 20.07 30.46
CA LEU A 99 -7.01 19.13 30.23
C LEU A 99 -6.59 18.46 31.55
N ALA A 100 -6.28 17.17 31.49
CA ALA A 100 -5.72 16.42 32.61
C ALA A 100 -4.40 17.05 33.10
N ASP A 101 -4.11 16.99 34.40
CA ASP A 101 -2.90 17.60 34.98
C ASP A 101 -1.60 17.11 34.30
N ALA A 102 -1.54 15.83 33.93
CA ALA A 102 -0.40 15.26 33.20
C ALA A 102 -0.24 15.85 31.79
N ALA A 103 -1.33 15.95 31.03
CA ALA A 103 -1.32 16.53 29.69
C ALA A 103 -0.95 18.03 29.72
N ARG A 104 -1.47 18.77 30.70
CA ARG A 104 -1.10 20.17 30.94
C ARG A 104 0.40 20.35 31.21
N ARG A 105 0.98 19.47 32.01
CA ARG A 105 2.42 19.50 32.32
C ARG A 105 3.26 19.18 31.08
N ASP A 106 2.94 18.13 30.34
CA ASP A 106 3.64 17.75 29.11
C ASP A 106 3.60 18.85 28.04
N LEU A 107 2.55 19.67 28.04
CA LEU A 107 2.33 20.73 27.06
C LEU A 107 3.26 21.95 27.31
N PHE A 108 3.53 22.29 28.57
CA PHE A 108 4.33 23.48 28.94
C PHE A 108 5.72 23.19 29.51
N LEU A 109 5.96 21.98 30.01
CA LEU A 109 7.30 21.55 30.39
C LEU A 109 7.97 20.91 29.17
N PRO A 110 9.23 21.25 28.84
CA PRO A 110 9.99 20.40 27.93
C PRO A 110 10.05 19.02 28.58
N SER A 111 9.68 17.99 27.83
CA SER A 111 9.89 16.60 28.22
C SER A 111 11.38 16.43 28.51
N GLY A 112 11.78 16.62 29.77
CA GLY A 112 12.94 15.92 30.30
C GLY A 112 12.60 14.46 30.08
N THR A 113 13.19 13.89 29.03
CA THR A 113 13.25 12.46 28.72
C THR A 113 12.38 11.62 29.62
N SER A 114 11.24 11.16 29.13
CA SER A 114 10.64 9.91 29.59
C SER A 114 11.61 8.78 29.28
N THR A 115 12.72 8.73 30.02
CA THR A 115 13.41 7.49 30.29
C THR A 115 12.37 6.66 31.03
N THR A 116 11.88 5.63 30.36
CA THR A 116 11.51 4.36 30.98
C THR A 116 12.35 4.15 32.24
N PRO A 117 11.83 3.64 33.37
CA PRO A 117 12.71 3.26 34.48
C PRO A 117 13.73 2.25 33.93
N ALA A 118 14.93 2.75 33.67
CA ALA A 118 16.06 1.99 33.24
C ALA A 118 16.56 1.29 34.48
N THR A 119 16.48 -0.03 34.47
CA THR A 119 17.32 -0.89 35.29
C THR A 119 18.76 -0.35 35.23
N PRO A 120 19.46 -0.16 36.37
CA PRO A 120 20.81 0.41 36.38
C PRO A 120 21.74 -0.37 35.45
N GLY A 121 22.27 0.31 34.43
CA GLY A 121 23.24 -0.23 33.50
C GLY A 121 24.59 -0.45 34.18
N THR A 122 25.15 -1.65 33.98
CA THR A 122 26.55 -1.97 34.25
C THR A 122 27.47 -1.08 33.38
N PRO A 123 28.58 -0.54 33.92
CA PRO A 123 29.45 0.36 33.17
C PRO A 123 30.24 -0.37 32.07
N PRO A 124 30.58 0.30 30.94
CA PRO A 124 31.49 -0.25 29.95
C PRO A 124 32.94 -0.25 30.46
N PRO A 125 33.76 -1.27 30.15
CA PRO A 125 35.16 -1.31 30.56
C PRO A 125 36.01 -0.29 29.76
N PRO A 126 37.05 0.31 30.38
CA PRO A 126 37.90 1.30 29.73
C PRO A 126 38.88 0.66 28.73
N SER A 127 39.19 1.42 27.67
CA SER A 127 40.20 1.14 26.66
C SER A 127 41.62 1.09 27.24
N SER A 128 42.41 0.11 26.78
CA SER A 128 43.81 -0.08 27.15
C SER A 128 44.75 0.82 26.32
N PRO A 129 45.84 1.38 26.88
CA PRO A 129 46.84 2.19 26.15
C PRO A 129 47.90 1.35 25.40
N PRO A 130 48.68 1.96 24.49
CA PRO A 130 49.61 1.26 23.59
C PRO A 130 50.97 0.99 24.26
N ALA A 131 51.61 -0.13 23.91
CA ALA A 131 52.95 -0.48 24.36
C ALA A 131 53.87 -0.85 23.15
N PRO A 132 55.20 -0.67 23.30
CA PRO A 132 56.07 -0.13 22.26
C PRO A 132 56.78 -1.18 21.39
N ALA A 133 57.46 -0.64 20.37
CA ALA A 133 58.23 -1.34 19.35
C ALA A 133 59.54 -2.00 19.85
N ALA A 134 60.01 -2.93 19.00
CA ALA A 134 61.39 -3.40 18.76
C ALA A 134 61.91 -4.57 19.64
N PRO A 135 62.99 -5.28 19.24
CA PRO A 135 63.37 -5.79 17.92
C PRO A 135 63.99 -7.24 17.93
N SER A 136 64.07 -7.86 16.74
CA SER A 136 65.21 -8.61 16.16
C SER A 136 65.88 -9.84 16.83
N ILE A 137 66.25 -10.76 15.91
CA ILE A 137 67.34 -11.78 15.91
C ILE A 137 67.05 -13.19 16.47
N ALA A 138 67.26 -14.17 15.59
CA ALA A 138 67.29 -15.64 15.76
C ALA A 138 68.61 -16.12 16.46
N PRO A 139 69.04 -17.41 16.45
CA PRO A 139 68.37 -18.70 16.16
C PRO A 139 68.66 -19.82 17.21
N GLU A 140 67.86 -20.90 17.27
CA GLU A 140 68.26 -22.18 17.91
C GLU A 140 67.44 -23.39 17.35
N PRO A 141 67.82 -24.66 17.58
CA PRO A 141 68.26 -25.66 16.60
C PRO A 141 67.16 -26.71 16.24
N PRO A 142 67.40 -27.66 15.30
CA PRO A 142 66.31 -28.35 14.61
C PRO A 142 65.73 -29.53 15.41
N PRO A 143 64.40 -29.74 15.41
CA PRO A 143 63.80 -30.99 15.84
C PRO A 143 63.70 -32.00 14.68
N LEU A 144 63.85 -33.28 15.03
CA LEU A 144 63.85 -34.49 14.20
C LEU A 144 62.68 -34.62 13.20
N PRO A 145 62.87 -35.33 12.07
CA PRO A 145 61.86 -35.47 11.04
C PRO A 145 60.71 -36.41 11.44
N PRO A 146 59.44 -36.03 11.28
CA PRO A 146 58.33 -36.95 11.27
C PRO A 146 58.20 -37.66 9.91
N SER A 147 57.82 -38.93 9.97
CA SER A 147 57.71 -39.92 8.88
C SER A 147 56.89 -39.45 7.67
N PRO A 148 57.24 -39.87 6.43
CA PRO A 148 56.49 -39.46 5.25
C PRO A 148 55.07 -40.07 5.26
N PRO A 149 54.02 -39.29 4.98
CA PRO A 149 52.70 -39.84 4.68
C PRO A 149 52.76 -40.58 3.34
N ARG A 150 52.16 -41.77 3.30
CA ARG A 150 52.01 -42.57 2.07
C ARG A 150 51.36 -41.71 0.98
N PRO A 151 51.81 -41.78 -0.30
CA PRO A 151 51.13 -41.09 -1.37
C PRO A 151 49.76 -41.76 -1.57
N ARG A 152 48.69 -41.08 -1.18
CA ARG A 152 47.42 -41.27 -1.89
C ARG A 152 47.55 -40.49 -3.18
N GLU A 153 47.46 -41.18 -4.30
CA GLU A 153 47.47 -40.62 -5.65
C GLU A 153 46.54 -39.42 -5.71
N ARG A 154 47.13 -38.22 -5.64
CA ARG A 154 46.48 -37.02 -6.10
C ARG A 154 46.59 -37.09 -7.63
N ARG A 155 45.63 -37.74 -8.28
CA ARG A 155 45.41 -37.50 -9.71
C ARG A 155 45.07 -36.03 -9.85
N ASP A 156 46.04 -35.25 -10.31
CA ASP A 156 45.79 -33.95 -10.93
C ASP A 156 44.92 -34.20 -12.19
N ARG A 157 43.61 -34.24 -11.99
CA ARG A 157 42.60 -34.11 -13.04
C ARG A 157 41.91 -32.77 -12.82
N ARG A 158 42.52 -31.69 -13.30
CA ARG A 158 41.89 -30.35 -13.34
C ARG A 158 41.57 -29.91 -14.77
N ASN A 159 41.68 -30.81 -15.75
CA ASN A 159 41.63 -30.45 -17.16
C ASN A 159 40.41 -31.01 -17.93
N GLY A 160 39.39 -31.52 -17.24
CA GLY A 160 38.22 -32.14 -17.91
C GLY A 160 36.86 -31.88 -17.26
N ASP A 161 36.79 -31.17 -16.13
CA ASP A 161 35.55 -31.00 -15.38
C ASP A 161 34.67 -29.92 -16.00
N ARG A 162 33.38 -30.20 -16.10
CA ARG A 162 32.36 -29.29 -16.64
C ARG A 162 31.36 -28.94 -15.55
N VAL A 163 31.62 -27.83 -14.87
CA VAL A 163 30.78 -27.32 -13.78
C VAL A 163 29.95 -26.13 -14.27
N ARG A 164 28.62 -26.18 -14.07
CA ARG A 164 27.73 -25.03 -14.30
C ARG A 164 26.79 -24.78 -13.12
N ILE A 165 26.65 -23.50 -12.77
CA ILE A 165 25.78 -23.04 -11.69
C ILE A 165 24.66 -22.19 -12.32
N GLY A 166 23.40 -22.52 -12.06
CA GLY A 166 22.22 -21.84 -12.58
C GLY A 166 21.92 -22.10 -14.06
N GLY A 167 22.52 -23.14 -14.66
CA GLY A 167 22.36 -23.47 -16.08
C GLY A 167 22.40 -24.97 -16.34
N SER A 168 22.02 -25.37 -17.55
CA SER A 168 22.03 -26.78 -17.98
C SER A 168 23.39 -27.21 -18.53
N VAL A 169 23.65 -28.51 -18.43
CA VAL A 169 24.78 -29.17 -19.08
C VAL A 169 24.25 -30.26 -20.01
N THR A 170 24.67 -30.21 -21.28
CA THR A 170 24.35 -31.23 -22.27
C THR A 170 25.66 -31.77 -22.84
N VAL A 171 25.82 -33.09 -22.77
CA VAL A 171 26.92 -33.82 -23.41
C VAL A 171 26.33 -34.52 -24.62
N SER A 172 26.73 -34.09 -25.81
CA SER A 172 26.19 -34.58 -27.08
C SER A 172 26.69 -35.99 -27.40
N GLU A 173 26.01 -36.67 -28.32
CA GLU A 173 26.45 -37.98 -28.81
C GLU A 173 27.84 -37.86 -29.47
N GLY A 174 28.75 -38.78 -29.14
CA GLY A 174 30.15 -38.74 -29.57
C GLY A 174 31.05 -37.74 -28.82
N GLU A 175 30.50 -36.93 -27.91
CA GLU A 175 31.30 -36.06 -27.04
C GLU A 175 31.89 -36.87 -25.87
N LEU A 176 33.19 -36.68 -25.61
CA LEU A 176 33.89 -37.27 -24.46
C LEU A 176 34.26 -36.16 -23.46
N VAL A 177 33.77 -36.29 -22.23
CA VAL A 177 34.18 -35.44 -21.10
C VAL A 177 35.15 -36.23 -20.22
N GLU A 178 36.42 -35.83 -20.21
CA GLU A 178 37.51 -36.51 -19.48
C GLU A 178 37.55 -36.21 -17.96
N GLY A 179 36.46 -35.69 -17.40
CA GLY A 179 36.32 -35.31 -15.99
C GLY A 179 34.86 -35.33 -15.52
N ASP A 180 34.59 -34.61 -14.44
CA ASP A 180 33.29 -34.63 -13.77
C ASP A 180 32.30 -33.64 -14.41
N VAL A 181 31.04 -34.03 -14.53
CA VAL A 181 29.95 -33.17 -15.00
C VAL A 181 29.09 -32.78 -13.82
N VAL A 182 29.10 -31.50 -13.46
CA VAL A 182 28.36 -30.99 -12.30
C VAL A 182 27.44 -29.84 -12.72
N ALA A 183 26.13 -29.99 -12.47
CA ALA A 183 25.17 -28.90 -12.63
C ALA A 183 24.45 -28.60 -11.31
N VAL A 184 24.43 -27.33 -10.94
CA VAL A 184 23.71 -26.84 -9.75
C VAL A 184 22.54 -25.97 -10.21
N GLY A 185 21.30 -26.39 -9.94
CA GLY A 185 20.07 -25.66 -10.26
C GLY A 185 19.64 -25.74 -11.73
N GLY A 186 20.13 -26.73 -12.50
CA GLY A 186 19.78 -26.93 -13.91
C GLY A 186 19.85 -28.40 -14.33
N PRO A 187 19.21 -28.78 -15.45
CA PRO A 187 19.16 -30.17 -15.90
C PRO A 187 20.50 -30.63 -16.50
N VAL A 188 20.79 -31.93 -16.36
CA VAL A 188 21.93 -32.60 -17.01
C VAL A 188 21.42 -33.63 -18.02
N SER A 189 21.87 -33.53 -19.27
CA SER A 189 21.54 -34.52 -20.31
C SER A 189 22.82 -35.09 -20.91
N VAL A 190 22.99 -36.41 -20.80
CA VAL A 190 24.18 -37.10 -21.29
C VAL A 190 23.76 -38.05 -22.40
N TYR A 191 24.29 -37.83 -23.60
CA TYR A 191 24.14 -38.69 -24.76
C TYR A 191 25.49 -39.26 -25.24
N GLY A 192 26.61 -38.74 -24.74
CA GLY A 192 27.97 -39.16 -25.04
C GLY A 192 28.64 -39.90 -23.88
N ARG A 193 29.97 -39.80 -23.78
CA ARG A 193 30.78 -40.47 -22.74
C ARG A 193 31.30 -39.49 -21.70
N VAL A 194 31.18 -39.84 -20.43
CA VAL A 194 31.72 -39.09 -19.28
C VAL A 194 32.63 -40.03 -18.50
N SER A 195 33.92 -39.67 -18.38
CA SER A 195 34.90 -40.50 -17.68
C SER A 195 34.95 -40.26 -16.17
N GLY A 196 34.31 -39.20 -15.68
CA GLY A 196 34.15 -38.89 -14.26
C GLY A 196 32.73 -39.11 -13.75
N ASP A 197 32.39 -38.40 -12.68
CA ASP A 197 31.09 -38.46 -12.02
C ASP A 197 30.09 -37.48 -12.67
N VAL A 198 28.81 -37.82 -12.65
CA VAL A 198 27.72 -36.95 -13.10
C VAL A 198 26.86 -36.57 -11.90
N VAL A 199 26.90 -35.29 -11.52
CA VAL A 199 26.18 -34.76 -10.37
C VAL A 199 25.22 -33.65 -10.79
N SER A 200 23.94 -33.81 -10.47
CA SER A 200 22.94 -32.76 -10.62
C SER A 200 22.32 -32.43 -9.27
N VAL A 201 22.32 -31.15 -8.89
CA VAL A 201 21.70 -30.65 -7.67
C VAL A 201 20.48 -29.80 -8.02
N GLY A 202 19.27 -30.29 -7.72
CA GLY A 202 18.01 -29.58 -7.93
C GLY A 202 17.47 -29.60 -9.37
N GLY A 203 18.01 -30.47 -10.23
CA GLY A 203 17.57 -30.63 -11.63
C GLY A 203 17.55 -32.10 -12.08
N PRO A 204 16.77 -32.46 -13.11
CA PRO A 204 16.69 -33.84 -13.60
C PRO A 204 17.99 -34.26 -14.30
N VAL A 205 18.30 -35.55 -14.23
CA VAL A 205 19.39 -36.18 -14.99
C VAL A 205 18.80 -37.12 -16.02
N THR A 206 19.15 -36.94 -17.30
CA THR A 206 18.72 -37.80 -18.40
C THR A 206 19.92 -38.46 -19.05
N LEU A 207 19.97 -39.79 -19.04
CA LEU A 207 20.96 -40.60 -19.75
C LEU A 207 20.30 -41.20 -20.99
N GLY A 208 20.78 -40.83 -22.18
CA GLY A 208 20.30 -41.37 -23.45
C GLY A 208 20.87 -42.74 -23.80
N ALA A 209 20.39 -43.36 -24.88
CA ALA A 209 20.75 -44.72 -25.28
C ALA A 209 22.26 -44.96 -25.53
N ALA A 210 23.00 -43.94 -25.96
CA ALA A 210 24.44 -44.00 -26.19
C ALA A 210 25.28 -43.50 -25.00
N ALA A 211 24.65 -43.17 -23.87
CA ALA A 211 25.34 -42.60 -22.73
C ALA A 211 26.23 -43.62 -22.02
N VAL A 212 27.50 -43.29 -21.83
CA VAL A 212 28.47 -44.11 -21.07
C VAL A 212 29.07 -43.25 -19.96
N VAL A 213 28.83 -43.63 -18.71
CA VAL A 213 29.39 -42.95 -17.52
C VAL A 213 30.30 -43.92 -16.79
N ASP A 214 31.60 -43.59 -16.72
CA ASP A 214 32.60 -44.43 -16.06
C ASP A 214 32.53 -44.29 -14.53
N GLY A 215 32.06 -43.14 -14.02
CA GLY A 215 31.89 -42.84 -12.59
C GLY A 215 30.47 -43.04 -12.06
N ASP A 216 30.18 -42.35 -10.94
CA ASP A 216 28.89 -42.37 -10.25
C ASP A 216 27.92 -41.34 -10.86
N VAL A 217 26.62 -41.65 -10.84
CA VAL A 217 25.55 -40.74 -11.26
C VAL A 217 24.70 -40.40 -10.04
N THR A 218 24.74 -39.14 -9.60
CA THR A 218 24.00 -38.66 -8.44
C THR A 218 23.03 -37.55 -8.83
N ALA A 219 21.74 -37.80 -8.67
CA ALA A 219 20.70 -36.78 -8.82
C ALA A 219 20.17 -36.40 -7.43
N VAL A 220 20.39 -35.16 -7.00
CA VAL A 220 19.94 -34.67 -5.69
C VAL A 220 18.70 -33.80 -5.87
N GLY A 221 17.54 -34.26 -5.40
CA GLY A 221 16.28 -33.51 -5.46
C GLY A 221 15.67 -33.35 -6.86
N GLY A 222 15.98 -34.25 -7.81
CA GLY A 222 15.40 -34.30 -9.15
C GLY A 222 15.41 -35.73 -9.71
N PRO A 223 14.54 -36.05 -10.68
CA PRO A 223 14.41 -37.42 -11.18
C PRO A 223 15.61 -37.83 -12.04
N LEU A 224 16.04 -39.09 -11.90
CA LEU A 224 17.05 -39.72 -12.76
C LEU A 224 16.35 -40.62 -13.79
N THR A 225 16.39 -40.23 -15.07
CA THR A 225 15.86 -41.02 -16.19
C THR A 225 17.00 -41.68 -16.94
N ARG A 226 17.03 -43.01 -16.94
CA ARG A 226 18.05 -43.80 -17.63
C ARG A 226 17.42 -44.61 -18.76
N ASP A 227 17.89 -44.38 -19.97
CA ASP A 227 17.54 -45.20 -21.13
C ASP A 227 18.13 -46.63 -20.98
N PRO A 228 17.44 -47.69 -21.44
CA PRO A 228 17.95 -49.06 -21.39
C PRO A 228 19.33 -49.27 -22.04
N GLY A 229 19.69 -48.45 -23.03
CA GLY A 229 21.01 -48.50 -23.69
C GLY A 229 22.14 -47.85 -22.89
N ALA A 230 21.83 -47.02 -21.88
CA ALA A 230 22.83 -46.29 -21.13
C ALA A 230 23.65 -47.20 -20.21
N VAL A 231 24.98 -47.06 -20.24
CA VAL A 231 25.92 -47.81 -19.41
C VAL A 231 26.49 -46.90 -18.32
N VAL A 232 26.28 -47.29 -17.06
CA VAL A 232 26.85 -46.60 -15.88
C VAL A 232 27.70 -47.63 -15.15
N HIS A 233 29.01 -47.41 -15.08
CA HIS A 233 29.96 -48.30 -14.43
C HIS A 233 30.01 -48.09 -12.91
N GLY A 234 29.68 -46.90 -12.41
CA GLY A 234 29.51 -46.60 -10.99
C GLY A 234 28.08 -46.81 -10.47
N LYS A 235 27.75 -46.14 -9.37
CA LYS A 235 26.44 -46.16 -8.71
C LYS A 235 25.54 -45.08 -9.28
N ALA A 236 24.30 -45.46 -9.59
CA ALA A 236 23.23 -44.51 -9.92
C ALA A 236 22.33 -44.30 -8.69
N GLN A 237 22.36 -43.11 -8.10
CA GLN A 237 21.58 -42.78 -6.90
C GLN A 237 20.74 -41.53 -7.10
N GLU A 238 19.47 -41.65 -6.73
CA GLU A 238 18.56 -40.53 -6.56
C GLU A 238 18.48 -40.20 -5.06
N VAL A 239 19.03 -39.06 -4.68
CA VAL A 239 19.02 -38.58 -3.30
C VAL A 239 17.86 -37.62 -3.13
N ASN A 240 16.77 -38.13 -2.56
CA ASN A 240 15.60 -37.32 -2.21
C ASN A 240 15.86 -36.56 -0.90
N ILE A 241 15.67 -35.23 -0.92
CA ILE A 241 15.82 -34.37 0.26
C ILE A 241 14.50 -34.41 1.05
N GLY A 242 14.38 -35.37 1.96
CA GLY A 242 13.25 -35.51 2.89
C GLY A 242 12.00 -36.17 2.29
N ASN A 243 10.94 -36.26 3.09
CA ASN A 243 9.62 -36.85 2.73
C ASN A 243 8.83 -36.00 1.71
N LEU A 244 9.53 -35.15 0.95
CA LEU A 244 9.01 -34.35 -0.15
C LEU A 244 9.29 -35.12 -1.43
N ASP A 245 8.28 -35.84 -1.90
CA ASP A 245 8.23 -36.46 -3.22
C ASP A 245 8.31 -35.36 -4.30
N LEU A 246 9.55 -35.01 -4.68
CA LEU A 246 9.88 -34.07 -5.75
C LEU A 246 9.67 -34.70 -7.15
N SER A 247 9.43 -36.02 -7.24
CA SER A 247 9.12 -36.72 -8.50
C SER A 247 7.75 -36.33 -9.06
N ARG A 248 6.80 -35.91 -8.21
CA ARG A 248 5.53 -35.29 -8.65
C ARG A 248 5.69 -33.88 -9.22
N TRP A 249 6.87 -33.27 -9.13
CA TRP A 249 7.17 -32.02 -9.82
C TRP A 249 7.54 -32.30 -11.28
N THR A 250 6.57 -32.83 -12.03
CA THR A 250 6.64 -32.89 -13.48
C THR A 250 6.86 -31.48 -14.04
N TRP A 251 7.80 -31.38 -14.97
CA TRP A 251 8.15 -30.18 -15.74
C TRP A 251 7.00 -29.81 -16.72
N SER A 252 5.81 -29.52 -16.17
CA SER A 252 4.64 -29.01 -16.87
C SER A 252 4.10 -27.71 -16.25
N ARG A 253 4.54 -27.33 -15.04
CA ARG A 253 4.22 -26.02 -14.45
C ARG A 253 5.38 -25.52 -13.60
N ASN A 254 6.23 -24.64 -14.16
CA ASN A 254 7.25 -23.92 -13.41
C ASN A 254 6.57 -23.07 -12.31
N PRO A 255 6.67 -23.39 -11.01
CA PRO A 255 6.05 -22.58 -9.95
C PRO A 255 6.70 -21.19 -9.84
N VAL A 256 8.01 -21.08 -10.08
CA VAL A 256 8.72 -19.80 -10.20
C VAL A 256 8.24 -19.03 -11.44
N GLY A 257 8.05 -19.70 -12.58
CA GLY A 257 7.53 -19.07 -13.81
C GLY A 257 6.04 -18.71 -13.73
N SER A 258 5.25 -19.44 -12.93
CA SER A 258 3.87 -19.11 -12.60
C SER A 258 3.83 -17.90 -11.68
N TRP A 259 4.68 -17.86 -10.65
CA TRP A 259 4.84 -16.73 -9.76
C TRP A 259 5.33 -15.47 -10.52
N TRP A 260 6.32 -15.61 -11.40
CA TRP A 260 6.80 -14.52 -12.26
C TRP A 260 5.71 -14.04 -13.23
N ARG A 261 4.99 -14.94 -13.91
CA ARG A 261 3.85 -14.55 -14.78
C ARG A 261 2.71 -13.90 -14.00
N SER A 262 2.40 -14.38 -12.80
CA SER A 262 1.39 -13.76 -11.93
C SER A 262 1.86 -12.39 -11.43
N MET A 263 3.15 -12.21 -11.10
CA MET A 263 3.73 -10.91 -10.76
C MET A 263 3.77 -9.94 -11.94
N LEU A 264 4.14 -10.40 -13.15
CA LEU A 264 4.03 -9.57 -14.34
C LEU A 264 2.57 -9.20 -14.61
N GLY A 265 1.65 -10.15 -14.53
CA GLY A 265 0.23 -9.90 -14.73
C GLY A 265 -0.33 -8.87 -13.73
N SER A 266 0.04 -8.98 -12.44
CA SER A 266 -0.37 -8.00 -11.42
C SER A 266 0.33 -6.65 -11.60
N ALA A 267 1.59 -6.62 -12.02
CA ALA A 267 2.30 -5.39 -12.38
C ALA A 267 1.69 -4.70 -13.60
N PHE A 268 1.36 -5.42 -14.67
CA PHE A 268 0.64 -4.87 -15.82
C PHE A 268 -0.75 -4.35 -15.43
N ALA A 269 -1.47 -5.07 -14.56
CA ALA A 269 -2.76 -4.60 -14.04
C ALA A 269 -2.62 -3.34 -13.18
N PHE A 270 -1.55 -3.22 -12.39
CA PHE A 270 -1.24 -2.03 -11.61
C PHE A 270 -0.90 -0.85 -12.52
N VAL A 271 0.05 -1.03 -13.46
CA VAL A 271 0.42 -0.01 -14.45
C VAL A 271 -0.80 0.43 -15.27
N GLY A 272 -1.61 -0.51 -15.74
CA GLY A 272 -2.87 -0.21 -16.45
C GLY A 272 -3.84 0.60 -15.59
N THR A 273 -3.90 0.34 -14.28
CA THR A 273 -4.70 1.14 -13.34
C THR A 273 -4.14 2.55 -13.17
N LEU A 274 -2.81 2.73 -13.09
CA LEU A 274 -2.19 4.06 -13.05
C LEU A 274 -2.48 4.85 -14.33
N VAL A 275 -2.31 4.23 -15.50
CA VAL A 275 -2.63 4.85 -16.79
C VAL A 275 -4.11 5.25 -16.84
N ARG A 276 -5.02 4.38 -16.38
CA ARG A 276 -6.45 4.69 -16.29
C ARG A 276 -6.73 5.89 -15.40
N ILE A 277 -6.10 5.96 -14.22
CA ILE A 277 -6.25 7.09 -13.30
C ILE A 277 -5.71 8.37 -13.95
N ALA A 278 -4.55 8.32 -14.59
CA ALA A 278 -3.96 9.47 -15.26
C ALA A 278 -4.87 10.00 -16.39
N VAL A 279 -5.42 9.10 -17.21
CA VAL A 279 -6.38 9.44 -18.25
C VAL A 279 -7.66 10.02 -17.66
N LEU A 280 -8.19 9.43 -16.57
CA LEU A 280 -9.38 9.94 -15.91
C LEU A 280 -9.15 11.34 -15.30
N CYS A 281 -8.01 11.58 -14.66
CA CYS A 281 -7.61 12.90 -14.16
C CYS A 281 -7.50 13.92 -15.30
N LEU A 282 -6.94 13.53 -16.45
CA LEU A 282 -6.88 14.38 -17.64
C LEU A 282 -8.30 14.76 -18.12
N PHE A 283 -9.20 13.78 -18.26
CA PHE A 283 -10.59 14.02 -18.67
C PHE A 283 -11.35 14.88 -17.67
N VAL A 284 -11.21 14.60 -16.37
CA VAL A 284 -11.78 15.40 -15.29
C VAL A 284 -11.29 16.84 -15.37
N SER A 285 -9.99 17.04 -15.55
CA SER A 285 -9.41 18.38 -15.71
C SER A 285 -9.93 19.08 -16.96
N LEU A 286 -10.12 18.35 -18.07
CA LEU A 286 -10.73 18.88 -19.28
C LEU A 286 -12.19 19.32 -19.04
N VAL A 287 -12.97 18.54 -18.29
CA VAL A 287 -14.35 18.93 -17.93
C VAL A 287 -14.36 20.19 -17.05
N VAL A 288 -13.46 20.29 -16.07
CA VAL A 288 -13.29 21.50 -15.24
C VAL A 288 -12.98 22.72 -16.12
N LEU A 289 -12.15 22.55 -17.15
CA LEU A 289 -11.77 23.62 -18.08
C LEU A 289 -12.97 24.14 -18.89
N PHE A 290 -13.83 23.25 -19.38
CA PHE A 290 -14.95 23.64 -20.24
C PHE A 290 -16.22 24.10 -19.49
N GLY A 291 -16.37 23.81 -18.19
CA GLY A 291 -17.66 24.00 -17.53
C GLY A 291 -17.64 24.04 -16.01
N ARG A 292 -16.76 24.86 -15.41
CA ARG A 292 -16.63 25.01 -13.94
C ARG A 292 -17.95 25.33 -13.24
N GLU A 293 -18.70 26.33 -13.71
CA GLU A 293 -19.96 26.75 -13.07
C GLU A 293 -21.07 25.70 -13.18
N TYR A 294 -21.08 24.92 -14.26
CA TYR A 294 -22.03 23.81 -14.42
C TYR A 294 -21.71 22.70 -13.42
N MET A 295 -20.43 22.38 -13.23
CA MET A 295 -20.00 21.34 -12.30
C MET A 295 -20.22 21.70 -10.83
N GLU A 296 -19.97 22.95 -10.43
CA GLU A 296 -20.22 23.39 -9.05
C GLU A 296 -21.72 23.24 -8.71
N ARG A 297 -22.63 23.55 -9.66
CA ARG A 297 -24.08 23.33 -9.47
C ARG A 297 -24.44 21.85 -9.37
N VAL A 298 -23.91 21.01 -10.25
CA VAL A 298 -24.17 19.56 -10.23
C VAL A 298 -23.63 18.92 -8.95
N GLY A 299 -22.46 19.36 -8.48
CA GLY A 299 -21.83 18.87 -7.25
C GLY A 299 -22.64 19.23 -6.01
N ASN A 300 -23.17 20.45 -5.95
CA ASN A 300 -24.04 20.88 -4.85
C ASN A 300 -25.35 20.08 -4.79
N VAL A 301 -25.92 19.69 -5.93
CA VAL A 301 -27.10 18.81 -5.97
C VAL A 301 -26.74 17.38 -5.54
N ALA A 302 -25.59 16.86 -5.96
CA ALA A 302 -25.12 15.55 -5.52
C ALA A 302 -24.87 15.50 -4.00
N ALA A 303 -24.36 16.59 -3.42
CA ALA A 303 -24.06 16.71 -2.00
C ALA A 303 -25.30 16.94 -1.12
N SER A 304 -26.28 17.72 -1.60
CA SER A 304 -27.48 18.03 -0.84
C SER A 304 -28.43 16.84 -0.73
N VAL A 305 -28.49 15.97 -1.74
CA VAL A 305 -29.38 14.80 -1.71
C VAL A 305 -28.76 13.54 -2.35
N PRO A 306 -27.67 12.99 -1.76
CA PRO A 306 -26.90 11.89 -2.36
C PRO A 306 -27.73 10.62 -2.54
N LEU A 307 -28.65 10.31 -1.61
CA LEU A 307 -29.52 9.14 -1.73
C LEU A 307 -30.53 9.28 -2.88
N LYS A 308 -31.11 10.46 -3.09
CA LYS A 308 -32.05 10.68 -4.21
C LYS A 308 -31.30 10.70 -5.55
N ALA A 309 -30.13 11.35 -5.61
CA ALA A 309 -29.28 11.33 -6.79
C ALA A 309 -28.83 9.91 -7.15
N GLY A 310 -28.35 9.13 -6.17
CA GLY A 310 -28.00 7.72 -6.37
C GLY A 310 -29.19 6.87 -6.79
N GLY A 311 -30.35 7.03 -6.16
CA GLY A 311 -31.58 6.32 -6.51
C GLY A 311 -32.05 6.61 -7.93
N VAL A 312 -32.04 7.88 -8.36
CA VAL A 312 -32.37 8.27 -9.73
C VAL A 312 -31.33 7.73 -10.72
N GLY A 313 -30.05 7.76 -10.37
CA GLY A 313 -28.98 7.20 -11.19
C GLY A 313 -29.13 5.68 -11.41
N VAL A 314 -29.38 4.93 -10.34
CA VAL A 314 -29.63 3.48 -10.40
C VAL A 314 -30.90 3.18 -11.20
N LEU A 315 -32.00 3.89 -10.94
CA LEU A 315 -33.25 3.71 -11.70
C LEU A 315 -33.02 3.97 -13.20
N ALA A 316 -32.30 5.03 -13.53
CA ALA A 316 -31.99 5.37 -14.90
C ALA A 316 -31.10 4.31 -15.56
N GLN A 317 -30.09 3.76 -14.87
CA GLN A 317 -29.24 2.69 -15.41
C GLN A 317 -30.01 1.37 -15.60
N VAL A 318 -30.81 0.98 -14.61
CA VAL A 318 -31.64 -0.24 -14.63
C VAL A 318 -32.69 -0.18 -15.74
N LEU A 319 -33.23 1.01 -16.05
CA LEU A 319 -34.17 1.20 -17.16
C LEU A 319 -33.44 1.37 -18.51
N PHE A 320 -32.28 2.01 -18.51
CA PHE A 320 -31.50 2.27 -19.72
C PHE A 320 -30.94 0.99 -20.34
N LEU A 321 -30.40 0.06 -19.54
CA LEU A 321 -29.83 -1.19 -20.06
C LEU A 321 -30.84 -2.05 -20.87
N PRO A 322 -32.04 -2.41 -20.35
CA PRO A 322 -33.01 -3.17 -21.12
C PRO A 322 -33.54 -2.36 -22.30
N LEU A 323 -33.75 -1.05 -22.16
CA LEU A 323 -34.18 -0.20 -23.26
C LEU A 323 -33.13 -0.15 -24.38
N LEU A 324 -31.84 -0.07 -24.04
CA LEU A 324 -30.73 -0.11 -24.99
C LEU A 324 -30.70 -1.45 -25.72
N VAL A 325 -30.84 -2.58 -25.00
CA VAL A 325 -30.88 -3.92 -25.60
C VAL A 325 -32.07 -4.07 -26.55
N ILE A 326 -33.28 -3.68 -26.10
CA ILE A 326 -34.48 -3.70 -26.95
C ILE A 326 -34.29 -2.81 -28.18
N THR A 327 -33.76 -1.60 -28.00
CA THR A 327 -33.46 -0.68 -29.10
C THR A 327 -32.50 -1.33 -30.09
N ILE A 328 -31.39 -1.93 -29.64
CA ILE A 328 -30.44 -2.62 -30.51
C ILE A 328 -31.11 -3.77 -31.26
N VAL A 329 -31.92 -4.59 -30.59
CA VAL A 329 -32.63 -5.72 -31.22
C VAL A 329 -33.60 -5.24 -32.31
N VAL A 330 -34.42 -4.24 -32.01
CA VAL A 330 -35.35 -3.63 -32.99
C VAL A 330 -34.58 -3.01 -34.16
N LEU A 331 -33.44 -2.39 -33.86
CA LEU A 331 -32.61 -1.75 -34.86
C LEU A 331 -31.92 -2.75 -35.79
N VAL A 332 -31.46 -3.88 -35.27
CA VAL A 332 -30.91 -4.97 -36.07
C VAL A 332 -31.99 -5.66 -36.90
N MET A 333 -33.21 -5.78 -36.38
CA MET A 333 -34.34 -6.38 -37.09
C MET A 333 -34.86 -5.51 -38.25
N THR A 334 -34.59 -4.20 -38.23
CA THR A 334 -35.10 -3.27 -39.26
C THR A 334 -34.02 -2.90 -40.28
N ILE A 335 -34.39 -2.85 -41.56
CA ILE A 335 -33.47 -2.42 -42.65
C ILE A 335 -32.98 -0.98 -42.42
N ILE A 336 -33.88 -0.10 -41.97
CA ILE A 336 -33.56 1.29 -41.60
C ILE A 336 -32.63 1.36 -40.37
N GLY A 337 -32.62 0.31 -39.54
CA GLY A 337 -31.85 0.32 -38.32
C GLY A 337 -30.36 0.10 -38.52
N ILE A 338 -29.92 -0.65 -39.54
CA ILE A 338 -28.48 -0.84 -39.82
C ILE A 338 -27.69 0.48 -39.91
N PRO A 339 -28.11 1.51 -40.67
CA PRO A 339 -27.40 2.79 -40.67
C PRO A 339 -27.51 3.55 -39.33
N LEU A 340 -28.63 3.42 -38.61
CA LEU A 340 -28.79 4.07 -37.29
C LEU A 340 -28.01 3.34 -36.18
N LEU A 341 -27.72 2.04 -36.35
CA LEU A 341 -26.87 1.25 -35.46
C LEU A 341 -25.44 1.78 -35.45
N LEU A 342 -24.97 2.32 -36.58
CA LEU A 342 -23.69 3.02 -36.67
C LEU A 342 -23.65 4.30 -35.81
N LEU A 343 -24.81 4.93 -35.57
CA LEU A 343 -24.93 6.13 -34.74
C LEU A 343 -25.02 5.81 -33.23
N LEU A 344 -25.46 4.59 -32.88
CA LEU A 344 -25.60 4.12 -31.49
C LEU A 344 -24.33 4.29 -30.63
N PRO A 345 -23.10 3.96 -31.07
CA PRO A 345 -21.89 4.20 -30.27
C PRO A 345 -21.68 5.69 -29.95
N PHE A 346 -22.04 6.60 -30.86
CA PHE A 346 -21.97 8.05 -30.61
C PHE A 346 -23.00 8.48 -29.55
N ALA A 347 -24.19 7.89 -29.56
CA ALA A 347 -25.20 8.14 -28.53
C ALA A 347 -24.74 7.64 -27.14
N VAL A 348 -24.18 6.43 -27.08
CA VAL A 348 -23.59 5.87 -25.84
C VAL A 348 -22.42 6.74 -25.36
N LEU A 349 -21.56 7.21 -26.28
CA LEU A 349 -20.48 8.13 -25.97
C LEU A 349 -20.99 9.45 -25.38
N GLY A 350 -22.06 10.02 -25.95
CA GLY A 350 -22.70 11.22 -25.41
C GLY A 350 -23.18 11.03 -23.97
N ILE A 351 -23.82 9.90 -23.68
CA ILE A 351 -24.25 9.54 -22.31
C ILE A 351 -23.04 9.35 -21.39
N ALA A 352 -21.96 8.72 -21.88
CA ALA A 352 -20.72 8.56 -21.12
C ALA A 352 -20.08 9.90 -20.78
N LEU A 353 -20.07 10.87 -21.70
CA LEU A 353 -19.59 12.23 -21.45
C LEU A 353 -20.44 12.95 -20.40
N VAL A 354 -21.77 12.84 -20.48
CA VAL A 354 -22.68 13.39 -19.45
C VAL A 354 -22.42 12.76 -18.07
N SER A 355 -22.18 11.45 -18.05
CA SER A 355 -21.87 10.70 -16.84
C SER A 355 -20.52 11.10 -16.27
N LEU A 356 -19.53 11.37 -17.13
CA LEU A 356 -18.21 11.87 -16.76
C LEU A 356 -18.30 13.25 -16.09
N VAL A 357 -19.15 14.14 -16.59
CA VAL A 357 -19.40 15.45 -15.95
C VAL A 357 -19.98 15.25 -14.55
N GLY A 358 -20.96 14.35 -14.42
CA GLY A 358 -21.54 13.99 -13.13
C GLY A 358 -20.52 13.41 -12.15
N PHE A 359 -19.72 12.44 -12.60
CA PHE A 359 -18.63 11.86 -11.80
C PHE A 359 -17.62 12.93 -11.37
N THR A 360 -17.26 13.85 -12.26
CA THR A 360 -16.32 14.92 -11.96
C THR A 360 -16.84 15.86 -10.87
N ALA A 361 -18.15 16.14 -10.87
CA ALA A 361 -18.78 16.94 -9.81
C ALA A 361 -18.73 16.23 -8.44
N VAL A 362 -18.95 14.91 -8.41
CA VAL A 362 -18.80 14.09 -7.18
C VAL A 362 -17.34 14.07 -6.73
N ALA A 363 -16.39 13.88 -7.65
CA ALA A 363 -14.97 13.90 -7.34
C ALA A 363 -14.55 15.25 -6.75
N HIS A 364 -14.91 16.37 -7.38
CA HIS A 364 -14.61 17.71 -6.86
C HIS A 364 -15.17 17.91 -5.44
N TYR A 365 -16.41 17.48 -5.18
CA TYR A 365 -16.98 17.54 -3.83
C TYR A 365 -16.16 16.73 -2.81
N VAL A 366 -15.84 15.46 -3.12
CA VAL A 366 -15.00 14.62 -2.26
C VAL A 366 -13.62 15.26 -2.03
N GLY A 367 -13.03 15.85 -3.06
CA GLY A 367 -11.76 16.57 -2.97
C GLY A 367 -11.82 17.82 -2.08
N THR A 368 -12.91 18.59 -2.14
CA THR A 368 -13.12 19.74 -1.23
C THR A 368 -13.32 19.31 0.21
N LEU A 369 -13.99 18.19 0.44
CA LEU A 369 -14.13 17.60 1.77
C LEU A 369 -12.77 17.15 2.30
N ALA A 370 -11.93 16.53 1.48
CA ALA A 370 -10.57 16.16 1.87
C ALA A 370 -9.71 17.40 2.16
N ALA A 371 -9.69 18.39 1.27
CA ALA A 371 -8.89 19.60 1.43
C ALA A 371 -9.25 20.39 2.69
N SER A 372 -10.55 20.52 3.01
CA SER A 372 -11.02 21.15 4.24
C SER A 372 -10.64 20.39 5.51
N ARG A 373 -10.54 19.05 5.45
CA ARG A 373 -10.11 18.21 6.59
C ARG A 373 -8.61 18.27 6.85
N PHE A 374 -7.79 18.39 5.80
CA PHE A 374 -6.33 18.48 5.90
C PHE A 374 -5.81 19.92 6.01
N GLY A 375 -6.70 20.92 6.03
CA GLY A 375 -6.31 22.34 6.07
C GLY A 375 -5.58 22.82 4.81
N TRP A 376 -5.67 22.06 3.72
CA TRP A 376 -5.08 22.40 2.43
C TRP A 376 -5.96 23.44 1.77
N ALA A 377 -5.73 24.71 2.13
CA ALA A 377 -6.50 25.86 1.67
C ALA A 377 -6.17 26.28 0.21
N ASP A 378 -5.97 25.33 -0.70
CA ASP A 378 -5.61 25.62 -2.07
C ASP A 378 -6.83 25.80 -2.98
N ARG A 379 -6.88 26.97 -3.61
CA ARG A 379 -7.97 27.51 -4.43
C ARG A 379 -8.10 26.88 -5.81
N ASN A 380 -7.25 25.93 -6.18
CA ASN A 380 -7.16 25.41 -7.53
C ASN A 380 -8.22 24.32 -7.79
N PRO A 381 -9.27 24.58 -8.60
CA PRO A 381 -10.37 23.63 -8.82
C PRO A 381 -9.90 22.31 -9.47
N TYR A 382 -8.85 22.38 -10.28
CA TYR A 382 -8.26 21.20 -10.92
C TYR A 382 -7.63 20.27 -9.88
N LEU A 383 -6.94 20.83 -8.88
CA LEU A 383 -6.27 20.04 -7.84
C LEU A 383 -7.31 19.39 -6.93
N LEU A 384 -8.36 20.12 -6.55
CA LEU A 384 -9.49 19.59 -5.78
C LEU A 384 -10.18 18.43 -6.50
N ALA A 385 -10.51 18.60 -7.80
CA ALA A 385 -11.12 17.53 -8.58
C ALA A 385 -10.23 16.28 -8.66
N ASN A 386 -8.94 16.44 -8.96
CA ASN A 386 -8.00 15.32 -9.08
C ASN A 386 -7.71 14.62 -7.74
N VAL A 387 -7.64 15.36 -6.63
CA VAL A 387 -7.54 14.78 -5.28
C VAL A 387 -8.77 13.95 -4.97
N GLY A 388 -9.96 14.42 -5.36
CA GLY A 388 -11.19 13.66 -5.25
C GLY A 388 -11.18 12.36 -6.05
N VAL A 389 -10.73 12.41 -7.31
CA VAL A 389 -10.55 11.20 -8.14
C VAL A 389 -9.60 10.22 -7.45
N LEU A 390 -8.45 10.72 -6.97
CA LEU A 390 -7.48 9.87 -6.29
C LEU A 390 -8.04 9.26 -5.01
N MET A 391 -8.86 9.99 -4.25
CA MET A 391 -9.48 9.50 -3.03
C MET A 391 -10.53 8.41 -3.31
N ILE A 392 -11.34 8.58 -4.37
CA ILE A 392 -12.30 7.57 -4.83
C ILE A 392 -11.56 6.31 -5.34
N MET A 393 -10.43 6.50 -6.03
CA MET A 393 -9.65 5.41 -6.62
C MET A 393 -8.65 4.77 -5.65
N ALA A 394 -8.40 5.37 -4.49
CA ALA A 394 -7.41 4.89 -3.52
C ALA A 394 -7.66 3.43 -3.08
N PRO A 395 -8.89 2.98 -2.77
CA PRO A 395 -9.12 1.58 -2.40
C PRO A 395 -8.80 0.60 -3.54
N VAL A 396 -9.11 0.98 -4.79
CA VAL A 396 -8.76 0.19 -5.98
C VAL A 396 -7.24 0.15 -6.16
N LEU A 397 -6.56 1.29 -6.03
CA LEU A 397 -5.10 1.35 -6.15
C LEU A 397 -4.42 0.50 -5.08
N LEU A 398 -4.91 0.57 -3.83
CA LEU A 398 -4.40 -0.20 -2.71
C LEU A 398 -4.68 -1.71 -2.90
N SER A 399 -5.82 -2.07 -3.50
CA SER A 399 -6.11 -3.46 -3.88
C SER A 399 -5.13 -4.01 -4.92
N ARG A 400 -4.74 -3.19 -5.91
CA ARG A 400 -3.78 -3.56 -6.96
C ARG A 400 -2.37 -3.63 -6.40
N LEU A 401 -2.03 -2.74 -5.46
CA LEU A 401 -0.76 -2.79 -4.73
C LEU A 401 -0.67 -4.04 -3.86
N ALA A 402 -1.72 -4.38 -3.12
CA ALA A 402 -1.78 -5.61 -2.33
C ALA A 402 -1.70 -6.88 -3.21
N SER A 403 -2.20 -6.80 -4.45
CA SER A 403 -2.09 -7.89 -5.44
C SER A 403 -0.66 -8.16 -5.91
N LEU A 404 0.27 -7.22 -5.73
CA LEU A 404 1.70 -7.43 -6.01
C LEU A 404 2.35 -8.34 -4.95
N GLY A 405 1.77 -8.41 -3.75
CA GLY A 405 2.26 -9.26 -2.65
C GLY A 405 2.01 -10.77 -2.82
N GLY A 406 1.48 -11.20 -3.97
CA GLY A 406 1.26 -12.60 -4.30
C GLY A 406 0.04 -13.23 -3.61
N ALA A 407 -0.03 -14.57 -3.66
CA ALA A 407 -1.20 -15.34 -3.22
C ALA A 407 -1.55 -15.16 -1.73
N PHE A 408 -0.59 -14.79 -0.89
CA PHE A 408 -0.80 -14.58 0.55
C PHE A 408 -1.69 -13.36 0.84
N LEU A 409 -1.56 -12.29 0.04
CA LEU A 409 -2.35 -11.06 0.19
C LEU A 409 -3.62 -11.04 -0.70
N PHE A 410 -3.87 -12.11 -1.46
CA PHE A 410 -5.02 -12.23 -2.35
C PHE A 410 -6.39 -11.95 -1.70
N PRO A 411 -6.76 -12.51 -0.52
CA PRO A 411 -8.07 -12.25 0.05
C PRO A 411 -8.24 -10.79 0.50
N LEU A 412 -7.16 -10.15 0.97
CA LEU A 412 -7.16 -8.73 1.30
C LEU A 412 -7.28 -7.87 0.04
N ALA A 413 -6.51 -8.19 -0.99
CA ALA A 413 -6.58 -7.51 -2.28
C ALA A 413 -7.99 -7.62 -2.90
N LEU A 414 -8.62 -8.79 -2.83
CA LEU A 414 -9.97 -9.01 -3.35
C LEU A 414 -11.01 -8.16 -2.60
N THR A 415 -10.96 -8.14 -1.27
CA THR A 415 -11.92 -7.38 -0.45
C THR A 415 -11.80 -5.87 -0.67
N LEU A 416 -10.57 -5.33 -0.68
CA LEU A 416 -10.32 -3.93 -1.04
C LEU A 416 -10.72 -3.63 -2.48
N GLY A 417 -10.49 -4.56 -3.40
CA GLY A 417 -10.84 -4.41 -4.80
C GLY A 417 -12.35 -4.32 -5.03
N ILE A 418 -13.12 -5.19 -4.36
CA ILE A 418 -14.59 -5.15 -4.39
C ILE A 418 -15.10 -3.85 -3.77
N ALA A 419 -14.58 -3.47 -2.59
CA ALA A 419 -14.98 -2.23 -1.93
C ALA A 419 -14.68 -0.99 -2.80
N GLY A 420 -13.51 -0.94 -3.42
CA GLY A 420 -13.12 0.13 -4.34
C GLY A 420 -13.98 0.16 -5.60
N PHE A 421 -14.28 -1.00 -6.18
CA PHE A 421 -15.17 -1.08 -7.34
C PHE A 421 -16.59 -0.61 -7.01
N VAL A 422 -17.13 -0.98 -5.85
CA VAL A 422 -18.45 -0.53 -5.40
C VAL A 422 -18.44 0.98 -5.17
N LEU A 423 -17.41 1.53 -4.53
CA LEU A 423 -17.29 2.97 -4.31
C LEU A 423 -17.21 3.75 -5.63
N GLU A 424 -16.41 3.26 -6.58
CA GLU A 424 -16.31 3.83 -7.92
C GLU A 424 -17.66 3.77 -8.64
N TYR A 425 -18.32 2.61 -8.65
CA TYR A 425 -19.63 2.44 -9.27
C TYR A 425 -20.65 3.42 -8.69
N LEU A 426 -20.70 3.56 -7.36
CA LEU A 426 -21.57 4.52 -6.68
C LEU A 426 -21.25 5.97 -7.06
N ALA A 427 -19.97 6.33 -7.21
CA ALA A 427 -19.60 7.67 -7.65
C ALA A 427 -20.11 7.97 -9.06
N TRP A 428 -20.00 7.00 -9.98
CA TRP A 428 -20.55 7.12 -11.34
C TRP A 428 -22.09 7.20 -11.34
N THR A 429 -22.77 6.37 -10.53
CA THR A 429 -24.24 6.35 -10.48
C THR A 429 -24.81 7.64 -9.87
N VAL A 430 -24.25 8.10 -8.76
CA VAL A 430 -24.64 9.34 -8.09
C VAL A 430 -24.37 10.53 -9.00
N GLY A 431 -23.20 10.57 -9.65
CA GLY A 431 -22.84 11.61 -10.61
C GLY A 431 -23.85 11.71 -11.76
N PHE A 432 -24.17 10.59 -12.40
CA PHE A 432 -25.16 10.54 -13.47
C PHE A 432 -26.55 11.00 -13.01
N GLY A 433 -27.00 10.52 -11.85
CA GLY A 433 -28.30 10.92 -11.29
C GLY A 433 -28.39 12.39 -10.90
N ALA A 434 -27.29 13.00 -10.43
CA ALA A 434 -27.23 14.43 -10.16
C ALA A 434 -27.38 15.27 -11.45
N VAL A 435 -26.80 14.83 -12.56
CA VAL A 435 -26.98 15.48 -13.86
C VAL A 435 -28.43 15.35 -14.37
N ALA A 436 -29.06 14.19 -14.16
CA ALA A 436 -30.48 14.03 -14.48
C ALA A 436 -31.36 14.99 -13.65
N LEU A 437 -31.16 15.03 -12.33
CA LEU A 437 -31.93 15.88 -11.42
C LEU A 437 -31.78 17.38 -11.72
N THR A 438 -30.57 17.84 -12.01
CA THR A 438 -30.30 19.25 -12.35
C THR A 438 -30.99 19.68 -13.64
N ARG A 439 -31.11 18.77 -14.62
CA ARG A 439 -31.84 19.04 -15.87
C ARG A 439 -33.36 19.08 -15.68
N PHE A 440 -33.91 18.20 -14.83
CA PHE A 440 -35.36 18.16 -14.56
C PHE A 440 -35.83 19.23 -13.57
N GLY A 441 -35.00 19.66 -12.62
CA GLY A 441 -35.33 20.72 -11.67
C GLY A 441 -35.59 22.08 -12.33
N ARG A 442 -34.86 22.42 -13.40
CA ARG A 442 -35.09 23.66 -14.18
C ARG A 442 -36.50 23.77 -14.79
N ARG A 443 -37.26 22.67 -14.89
CA ARG A 443 -38.63 22.69 -15.43
C ARG A 443 -39.69 23.02 -14.38
N ASN A 444 -39.39 22.86 -13.09
CA ASN A 444 -40.37 23.03 -12.02
C ASN A 444 -40.32 24.42 -11.36
N ASP A 445 -39.20 25.14 -11.47
CA ASP A 445 -39.03 26.48 -10.86
C ASP A 445 -39.53 27.66 -11.74
N VAL A 446 -40.23 27.38 -12.84
CA VAL A 446 -40.89 28.41 -13.67
C VAL A 446 -42.40 28.39 -13.39
N GLN A 447 -42.78 28.66 -12.15
CA GLN A 447 -44.12 29.14 -11.79
C GLN A 447 -43.94 30.38 -10.92
N VAL A 448 -43.73 31.51 -11.57
CA VAL A 448 -43.91 32.82 -10.96
C VAL A 448 -45.43 33.01 -10.85
N PRO A 449 -46.02 33.10 -9.65
CA PRO A 449 -47.44 33.42 -9.52
C PRO A 449 -47.70 34.82 -10.10
N PRO A 450 -48.81 35.04 -10.83
CA PRO A 450 -49.13 36.36 -11.36
C PRO A 450 -49.25 37.36 -10.20
N ILE A 451 -48.56 38.49 -10.34
CA ILE A 451 -48.69 39.64 -9.45
C ILE A 451 -50.17 40.05 -9.50
N PRO A 452 -50.90 40.11 -8.37
CA PRO A 452 -52.25 40.66 -8.38
C PRO A 452 -52.13 42.15 -8.73
N GLU A 453 -52.64 42.52 -9.91
CA GLU A 453 -52.85 43.92 -10.25
C GLU A 453 -53.87 44.47 -9.26
N GLY A 454 -53.43 45.42 -8.43
CA GLY A 454 -54.29 46.17 -7.54
C GLY A 454 -55.22 47.05 -8.37
N SER A 455 -56.52 46.86 -8.18
CA SER A 455 -57.57 47.82 -8.53
C SER A 455 -58.15 48.40 -7.26
#